data_AF-A0A7W1CAR6-F1
#
_entry.id   AF-A0A7W1CAR6-F1
#
_cell.length_a   1.000
_cell.length_b   1.000
_cell.length_c   1.000
_cell.angle_alpha   90.00
_cell.angle_beta   90.00
_cell.angle_gamma   90.00
#
_symmetry.space_group_name_H-M   'P 1'
#
loop_
_entity.id
_entity.type
_entity.pdbx_description
1 polymer ?
#
loop_
_entity_poly.entity_id
_entity_poly.type
_entity_poly.pdbx_seq_one_letter_code
_entity_poly.pdbx_strand_id
1 'polypeptide(L)'
;MMPDAVATRASSVDDWARAIARPNISPAGGSAAALTAAMAAALVEMVAALTAEREAYALVHEEVRAAWARAEGLRQELLTLASADA
;
A
#
# COMPACT_ATOMS: atom_id res chain seq x y z
N MET A 1 -18.00 -20.57 -12.82
CA MET A 1 -17.65 -19.17 -13.13
C MET A 1 -17.72 -18.42 -11.81
N MET A 2 -16.56 -18.17 -11.18
CA MET A 2 -16.53 -17.31 -10.00
C MET A 2 -16.97 -15.92 -10.45
N PRO A 3 -17.88 -15.24 -9.74
CA PRO A 3 -18.30 -13.90 -10.12
C PRO A 3 -17.08 -12.99 -10.27
N ASP A 4 -17.15 -12.01 -11.16
CA ASP A 4 -16.15 -10.96 -11.34
C ASP A 4 -15.99 -10.19 -10.03
N ALA A 5 -15.10 -10.69 -9.16
CA ALA A 5 -14.77 -10.03 -7.92
C ALA A 5 -13.98 -8.77 -8.28
N VAL A 6 -14.61 -7.61 -8.07
CA VAL A 6 -13.93 -6.32 -8.05
C VAL A 6 -12.73 -6.44 -7.11
N ALA A 7 -11.57 -5.95 -7.56
CA ALA A 7 -10.36 -6.03 -6.77
C ALA A 7 -10.53 -5.17 -5.51
N THR A 8 -10.41 -5.82 -4.35
CA THR A 8 -10.65 -5.20 -3.04
C THR A 8 -9.40 -5.33 -2.18
N ARG A 9 -9.43 -4.72 -0.99
CA ARG A 9 -8.39 -4.91 0.04
C ARG A 9 -8.13 -6.36 0.43
N ALA A 10 -9.14 -7.22 0.33
CA ALA A 10 -9.01 -8.64 0.69
C ALA A 10 -8.50 -9.49 -0.48
N SER A 11 -8.42 -8.93 -1.68
CA SER A 11 -7.91 -9.60 -2.87
C SER A 11 -6.40 -9.80 -2.77
N SER A 12 -5.91 -10.92 -3.29
CA SER A 12 -4.48 -11.17 -3.37
C SER A 12 -3.81 -10.27 -4.42
N VAL A 13 -2.48 -10.18 -4.37
CA VAL A 13 -1.71 -9.47 -5.41
C VAL A 13 -1.91 -10.11 -6.80
N ASP A 14 -2.10 -11.43 -6.88
CA ASP A 14 -2.41 -12.12 -8.14
C ASP A 14 -3.79 -11.72 -8.67
N ASP A 15 -4.80 -11.59 -7.79
CA ASP A 15 -6.13 -11.13 -8.17
C ASP A 15 -6.09 -9.71 -8.74
N TRP A 16 -5.36 -8.81 -8.08
CA TRP A 16 -5.12 -7.44 -8.55
C TRP A 16 -4.43 -7.42 -9.92
N ALA A 17 -3.35 -8.19 -10.08
CA ALA A 17 -2.61 -8.27 -11.33
C ALA A 17 -3.48 -8.80 -12.47
N ARG A 18 -4.27 -9.85 -12.22
CA ARG A 18 -5.23 -10.38 -13.20
C ARG A 18 -6.32 -9.38 -13.54
N ALA A 19 -6.83 -8.63 -12.57
CA ALA A 19 -7.87 -7.63 -12.78
C ALA A 19 -7.38 -6.46 -13.65
N ILE A 20 -6.18 -5.94 -13.36
CA ILE A 20 -5.56 -4.84 -14.13
C ILE A 20 -5.22 -5.28 -15.56
N ALA A 21 -4.84 -6.55 -15.78
CA ALA A 21 -4.46 -7.05 -17.09
C ALA A 21 -5.65 -7.34 -18.04
N ARG A 22 -6.90 -7.25 -17.56
CA ARG A 22 -8.07 -7.55 -18.38
C ARG A 22 -8.30 -6.45 -19.43
N PRO A 23 -8.92 -6.77 -20.58
CA PRO A 23 -9.34 -5.77 -21.56
C PRO A 23 -10.63 -5.06 -21.11
N ASN A 24 -10.59 -4.37 -19.97
CA ASN A 24 -11.69 -3.57 -19.44
C ASN A 24 -11.19 -2.16 -19.01
N ILE A 25 -12.09 -1.32 -18.52
CA ILE A 25 -11.77 0.09 -18.17
C ILE A 25 -11.37 0.24 -16.68
N SER A 26 -11.67 -0.74 -15.81
CA SER A 26 -11.25 -0.73 -14.40
C SER A 26 -11.13 -2.14 -13.80
N PRO A 27 -10.22 -2.39 -12.82
CA PRO A 27 -9.18 -1.49 -12.28
C PRO A 27 -8.17 -1.04 -13.33
N ALA A 28 -7.81 0.24 -13.31
CA ALA A 28 -6.91 0.86 -14.30
C ALA A 28 -5.66 1.45 -13.64
N GLY A 29 -5.07 2.46 -14.28
CA GLY A 29 -3.82 3.09 -13.81
C GLY A 29 -3.94 3.68 -12.40
N GLY A 30 -5.12 4.16 -12.00
CA GLY A 30 -5.37 4.71 -10.65
C GLY A 30 -5.18 3.65 -9.57
N SER A 31 -5.91 2.54 -9.68
CA SER A 31 -5.75 1.38 -8.80
C SER A 31 -4.32 0.85 -8.76
N ALA A 32 -3.68 0.73 -9.93
CA ALA A 32 -2.31 0.24 -10.02
C ALA A 32 -1.31 1.19 -9.31
N ALA A 33 -1.45 2.50 -9.50
CA ALA A 33 -0.63 3.51 -8.85
C ALA A 33 -0.85 3.51 -7.33
N ALA A 34 -2.10 3.43 -6.88
CA ALA A 34 -2.45 3.38 -5.47
C ALA A 34 -1.91 2.12 -4.78
N LEU A 35 -2.04 0.94 -5.40
CA LEU A 35 -1.48 -0.31 -4.89
C LEU A 35 0.05 -0.24 -4.82
N THR A 36 0.71 0.29 -5.84
CA THR A 36 2.18 0.47 -5.86
C THR A 36 2.64 1.42 -4.75
N ALA A 37 1.94 2.53 -4.56
CA ALA A 37 2.25 3.49 -3.50
C ALA A 37 2.00 2.91 -2.10
N ALA A 38 0.98 2.07 -1.92
CA ALA A 38 0.75 1.36 -0.67
C ALA A 38 1.90 0.41 -0.31
N MET A 39 2.46 -0.29 -1.31
CA MET A 39 3.65 -1.12 -1.13
C MET A 39 4.88 -0.28 -0.77
N ALA A 40 5.05 0.89 -1.39
CA ALA A 40 6.13 1.80 -1.03
C ALA A 40 6.00 2.31 0.42
N ALA A 41 4.79 2.67 0.86
CA ALA A 41 4.52 3.08 2.23
C ALA A 41 4.83 1.95 3.24
N ALA A 42 4.47 0.69 2.93
CA ALA A 42 4.82 -0.47 3.75
C ALA A 42 6.34 -0.63 3.95
N LEU A 43 7.14 -0.38 2.89
CA LEU A 43 8.60 -0.42 2.98
C LEU A 43 9.15 0.70 3.86
N VAL A 44 8.55 1.90 3.78
CA VAL A 44 8.92 3.02 4.66
C VAL A 44 8.60 2.69 6.13
N GLU A 45 7.43 2.13 6.43
CA GLU A 45 7.08 1.66 7.77
C GLU A 45 8.11 0.67 8.31
N MET A 46 8.48 -0.33 7.51
CA MET A 46 9.46 -1.35 7.90
C MET A 46 10.80 -0.71 8.27
N VAL A 47 11.34 0.17 7.43
CA VAL A 47 12.62 0.83 7.69
C VAL A 47 12.54 1.77 8.89
N ALA A 48 11.44 2.52 9.01
CA ALA A 48 11.24 3.44 10.11
C ALA A 48 11.12 2.71 11.46
N ALA A 49 10.39 1.59 11.51
CA ALA A 49 10.28 0.73 12.68
C ALA A 49 11.65 0.17 13.12
N LEU A 50 12.39 -0.43 12.18
CA LEU A 50 13.75 -0.94 12.45
C LEU A 50 14.71 0.15 12.92
N THR A 51 14.54 1.39 12.45
CA THR A 51 15.38 2.52 12.86
C THR A 51 15.01 3.01 14.26
N ALA A 52 13.71 3.06 14.57
CA ALA A 52 13.18 3.48 15.86
C ALA A 52 13.50 2.53 17.02
N GLU A 53 13.81 1.27 16.74
CA GLU A 53 14.21 0.25 17.72
C GLU A 53 15.72 0.23 18.02
N ARG A 54 16.54 0.82 17.14
CA ARG A 54 18.00 0.80 17.28
C ARG A 54 18.51 2.00 18.05
N GLU A 55 19.13 1.76 19.20
CA GLU A 55 19.72 2.81 20.06
C GLU A 55 20.76 3.67 19.33
N ALA A 56 21.51 3.09 18.38
CA ALA A 56 22.49 3.80 17.56
C ALA A 56 21.88 4.97 16.75
N TYR A 57 20.55 4.97 16.56
CA TYR A 57 19.81 6.02 15.85
C TYR A 57 18.95 6.89 16.77
N ALA A 58 19.22 6.90 18.09
CA ALA A 58 18.43 7.64 19.07
C ALA A 58 18.20 9.13 18.70
N LEU A 59 19.19 9.77 18.06
CA LEU A 59 19.11 11.17 17.64
C LEU A 59 17.99 11.46 16.61
N VAL A 60 17.54 10.45 15.85
CA VAL A 60 16.49 10.60 14.82
C VAL A 60 15.18 9.89 15.19
N HIS A 61 15.09 9.31 16.39
CA HIS A 61 13.94 8.50 16.82
C HIS A 61 12.59 9.22 16.71
N GLU A 62 12.54 10.51 17.04
CA GLU A 62 11.31 11.30 16.93
C GLU A 62 10.87 11.46 15.48
N GLU A 63 11.80 11.85 14.60
CA GLU A 63 11.55 12.04 13.17
C GLU A 63 11.10 10.72 12.51
N VAL A 64 11.78 9.62 12.78
CA VAL A 64 11.42 8.32 12.18
C VAL A 64 10.10 7.78 12.73
N ARG A 65 9.72 8.07 13.98
CA ARG A 65 8.39 7.73 14.50
C ARG A 65 7.29 8.54 13.81
N ALA A 66 7.53 9.82 13.51
CA ALA A 66 6.59 10.63 12.73
C ALA A 66 6.46 10.11 11.29
N ALA A 67 7.57 9.74 10.65
CA ALA A 67 7.58 9.13 9.32
C ALA A 67 6.85 7.78 9.31
N TRP A 68 7.05 6.94 10.33
CA TRP A 68 6.33 5.68 10.50
C TRP A 68 4.82 5.90 10.57
N ALA A 69 4.35 6.79 11.46
CA ALA A 69 2.91 7.07 11.60
C ALA A 69 2.29 7.60 10.29
N ARG A 70 3.02 8.45 9.56
CA ARG A 70 2.58 8.95 8.26
C ARG A 70 2.51 7.83 7.22
N ALA A 71 3.51 6.95 7.18
CA ALA A 71 3.56 5.84 6.24
C ALA A 71 2.41 4.84 6.48
N GLU A 72 2.10 4.52 7.75
CA GLU A 72 0.92 3.71 8.11
C GLU A 72 -0.37 4.34 7.58
N GLY A 73 -0.58 5.63 7.84
CA GLY A 73 -1.76 6.34 7.35
C GLY A 73 -1.89 6.27 5.83
N LEU A 74 -0.78 6.53 5.12
CA LEU A 74 -0.74 6.48 3.65
C LEU A 74 -1.01 5.07 3.12
N ARG A 75 -0.39 4.03 3.69
CA ARG A 75 -0.62 2.65 3.26
C ARG A 75 -2.09 2.28 3.37
N GLN A 76 -2.74 2.63 4.48
CA GLN A 76 -4.17 2.40 4.64
C GLN A 76 -4.96 3.21 3.61
N GLU A 77 -4.76 4.52 3.52
CA GLU A 77 -5.49 5.36 2.58
C GLU A 77 -5.38 4.86 1.12
N LEU A 78 -4.17 4.53 0.69
CA LEU A 78 -3.89 4.06 -0.67
C LEU A 78 -4.54 2.72 -0.98
N LEU A 79 -4.61 1.79 -0.03
CA LEU A 79 -5.38 0.55 -0.21
C LEU A 79 -6.89 0.82 -0.33
N THR A 80 -7.40 1.85 0.35
CA THR A 80 -8.79 2.32 0.16
C THR A 80 -8.99 2.84 -1.25
N LEU A 81 -8.11 3.74 -1.68
CA LEU A 81 -8.19 4.40 -2.99
C LEU A 81 -8.05 3.39 -4.13
N ALA A 82 -7.15 2.41 -3.99
CA ALA A 82 -7.00 1.34 -4.97
C ALA A 82 -8.31 0.59 -5.18
N SER A 83 -8.96 0.19 -4.08
CA SER A 83 -10.23 -0.54 -4.08
C SER A 83 -11.43 0.32 -4.51
N ALA A 84 -11.33 1.64 -4.38
CA ALA A 84 -12.39 2.57 -4.77
C ALA A 84 -12.35 2.90 -6.28
N ASP A 85 -11.16 2.85 -6.89
CA ASP A 85 -10.98 3.00 -8.34
C ASP A 85 -11.31 1.69 -9.08
N ALA A 86 -11.07 0.53 -8.46
CA ALA A 86 -11.25 -0.80 -9.03
C ALA A 86 -12.70 -1.17 -9.34
#